data_AF-R7SN27-F1
#
_entry.id   AF-R7SN27-F1
#
_cell.length_a   1.000
_cell.length_b   1.000
_cell.length_c   1.000
_cell.angle_alpha   90.00
_cell.angle_beta   90.00
_cell.angle_gamma   90.00
#
_symmetry.space_group_name_H-M   'P 1'
#
loop_
_entity.id
_entity.type
_entity.pdbx_description
1 polymer ?
#
loop_
_entity_poly.entity_id
_entity_poly.type
_entity_poly.pdbx_seq_one_letter_code
_entity_poly.pdbx_strand_id
1 'polypeptide(L)'
;MGGAGWLFLFSVLMAAGLLFTMVFFIIMFSDLECDYINPIDLCNKLNQFVLPENIAHAFLSLLFLLSGQWIAFLLNAPLLAFNINKIRGGNHMYDATEIFRTLPSHKKESFIKLGFYLLSFFYYLYRMILALIQESE
;
A
#
# COMPACT_ATOMS: atom_id res chain seq x y z
N MET A 1 14.70 -22.30 -5.02
CA MET A 1 13.83 -21.38 -4.27
C MET A 1 12.76 -22.20 -3.55
N GLY A 2 12.93 -22.38 -2.25
CA GLY A 2 11.93 -22.99 -1.37
C GLY A 2 10.65 -22.16 -1.37
N GLY A 3 9.54 -22.73 -0.86
CA GLY A 3 8.23 -22.06 -0.85
C GLY A 3 8.24 -20.68 -0.19
N ALA A 4 9.08 -20.47 0.83
CA ALA A 4 9.27 -19.17 1.47
C ALA A 4 9.99 -18.15 0.58
N GLY A 5 10.96 -18.58 -0.23
CA GLY A 5 11.69 -17.69 -1.15
C GLY A 5 10.79 -17.13 -2.25
N TRP A 6 9.94 -17.98 -2.85
CA TRP A 6 8.94 -17.53 -3.83
C TRP A 6 7.90 -16.59 -3.24
N LEU A 7 7.47 -16.86 -2.01
CA LEU A 7 6.56 -15.99 -1.28
C LEU A 7 7.16 -14.60 -1.10
N PHE A 8 8.38 -14.50 -0.56
CA PHE A 8 8.99 -13.19 -0.32
C PHE A 8 9.36 -12.47 -1.63
N LEU A 9 9.73 -13.19 -2.70
CA LEU A 9 9.90 -12.59 -4.03
C LEU A 9 8.60 -11.94 -4.50
N PHE A 10 7.48 -12.66 -4.42
CA PHE A 10 6.17 -12.12 -4.78
C PHE A 10 5.81 -10.91 -3.90
N SER A 11 6.07 -10.98 -2.59
CA SER A 11 5.83 -9.87 -1.66
C SER A 11 6.65 -8.63 -1.99
N VAL A 12 7.91 -8.77 -2.41
CA VAL A 12 8.77 -7.67 -2.84
C VAL A 12 8.21 -7.00 -4.10
N LEU A 13 7.79 -7.79 -5.10
CA LEU A 13 7.20 -7.27 -6.34
C LEU A 13 5.89 -6.52 -6.07
N MET A 14 5.03 -7.10 -5.23
CA MET A 14 3.78 -6.45 -4.82
C MET A 14 4.03 -5.16 -4.02
N ALA A 15 4.99 -5.17 -3.09
CA ALA A 15 5.36 -3.98 -2.33
C ALA A 15 5.91 -2.86 -3.23
N ALA A 16 6.69 -3.20 -4.27
CA ALA A 16 7.15 -2.23 -5.26
C ALA A 16 5.99 -1.59 -6.03
N GLY A 17 4.98 -2.39 -6.42
CA GLY A 17 3.76 -1.87 -7.07
C GLY A 17 2.94 -0.95 -6.16
N LEU A 18 2.80 -1.30 -4.88
CA LEU A 18 2.13 -0.47 -3.87
C LEU A 18 2.89 0.84 -3.62
N LEU A 19 4.22 0.81 -3.54
CA LEU A 19 5.07 1.99 -3.43
C LEU A 19 4.87 2.93 -4.62
N PHE A 20 4.90 2.40 -5.84
CA PHE A 20 4.67 3.19 -7.04
C PHE A 20 3.30 3.86 -7.04
N THR A 21 2.27 3.12 -6.60
CA THR A 21 0.89 3.64 -6.48
C THR A 21 0.81 4.77 -5.43
N MET A 22 1.49 4.65 -4.29
CA MET A 22 1.54 5.72 -3.29
C MET A 22 2.27 6.98 -3.80
N VAL A 23 3.37 6.81 -4.54
CA VAL A 23 4.06 7.94 -5.19
C VAL A 23 3.14 8.61 -6.20
N PHE A 24 2.43 7.83 -7.02
CA PHE A 24 1.43 8.35 -7.95
C PHE A 24 0.34 9.16 -7.23
N PHE A 25 -0.19 8.68 -6.09
CA PHE A 25 -1.17 9.44 -5.30
C PHE A 25 -0.61 10.77 -4.79
N ILE A 26 0.62 10.78 -4.29
CA ILE A 26 1.26 12.01 -3.79
C ILE A 26 1.46 13.02 -4.93
N ILE A 27 1.89 12.58 -6.11
CA ILE A 27 2.04 13.45 -7.29
C ILE A 27 0.68 14.02 -7.68
N MET A 28 -0.34 13.19 -7.79
CA MET A 28 -1.70 13.62 -8.15
C MET A 28 -2.29 14.64 -7.14
N PHE A 29 -2.05 14.45 -5.84
CA PHE A 29 -2.42 15.45 -4.83
C PHE A 29 -1.60 16.74 -4.95
N SER A 30 -0.32 16.65 -5.28
CA SER A 30 0.53 17.82 -5.53
C SER A 30 0.11 18.59 -6.78
N ASP A 31 -0.29 17.88 -7.84
CA ASP A 31 -0.80 18.48 -9.08
C ASP A 31 -2.11 19.23 -8.81
N LEU A 32 -2.96 18.71 -7.90
CA LEU A 32 -4.16 19.43 -7.46
C LEU A 32 -3.82 20.67 -6.62
N GLU A 33 -2.82 20.60 -5.72
CA GLU A 33 -2.37 21.76 -4.92
C GLU A 33 -1.80 22.89 -5.78
N CYS A 34 -1.18 22.55 -6.92
CA CYS A 34 -0.64 23.51 -7.88
C CYS A 34 -1.64 23.92 -8.97
N ASP A 35 -2.92 23.55 -8.85
CA ASP A 35 -3.98 23.82 -9.82
C ASP A 35 -3.69 23.29 -11.25
N TYR A 36 -2.87 22.23 -11.38
CA TYR A 36 -2.55 21.60 -12.67
C TYR A 36 -3.65 20.65 -13.16
N ILE A 37 -4.49 20.12 -12.27
CA ILE A 37 -5.56 19.17 -12.58
C ILE A 37 -6.88 19.56 -11.89
N ASN A 38 -8.01 19.26 -12.53
CA ASN A 38 -9.32 19.46 -11.92
C ASN A 38 -9.60 18.43 -10.81
N PRO A 39 -10.34 18.80 -9.75
CA PRO A 39 -10.71 17.89 -8.66
C PRO A 39 -11.54 16.69 -9.12
N ILE A 40 -12.37 16.85 -10.16
CA ILE A 40 -13.19 15.76 -10.74
C ILE A 40 -12.30 14.72 -11.42
N ASP A 41 -11.34 15.17 -12.24
CA ASP A 41 -10.41 14.30 -12.95
C ASP A 41 -9.50 13.54 -11.98
N LEU A 42 -9.06 14.21 -10.91
CA LEU A 42 -8.34 13.59 -9.81
C LEU A 42 -9.15 12.46 -9.16
N CYS A 43 -10.39 12.75 -8.71
CA CYS A 43 -11.21 11.77 -8.00
C CYS A 43 -11.52 10.54 -8.88
N ASN A 44 -11.82 10.75 -10.17
CA ASN A 44 -12.05 9.66 -11.12
C ASN A 44 -10.80 8.77 -11.28
N LYS A 45 -9.61 9.37 -11.41
CA LYS A 45 -8.36 8.61 -11.50
C LYS A 45 -8.05 7.88 -10.19
N LEU A 46 -8.04 8.58 -9.06
CA LEU A 46 -7.68 8.00 -7.77
C LEU A 46 -8.63 6.88 -7.34
N ASN A 47 -9.95 7.05 -7.51
CA ASN A 47 -10.93 6.04 -7.12
C ASN A 47 -10.74 4.71 -7.88
N GLN A 48 -10.22 4.74 -9.11
CA GLN A 48 -9.88 3.52 -9.86
C GLN A 48 -8.73 2.73 -9.23
N PHE A 49 -7.80 3.41 -8.54
CA PHE A 49 -6.62 2.78 -7.93
C PHE A 49 -6.78 2.48 -6.44
N VAL A 50 -7.66 3.18 -5.71
CA VAL A 50 -7.87 2.96 -4.27
C VAL A 50 -8.34 1.54 -3.95
N LEU A 51 -9.28 1.01 -4.74
CA LEU A 51 -9.80 -0.35 -4.52
C LEU A 51 -8.73 -1.41 -4.81
N PRO A 52 -8.06 -1.41 -5.99
CA PRO A 52 -6.95 -2.32 -6.25
C PRO A 52 -5.83 -2.27 -5.21
N GLU A 53 -5.46 -1.08 -4.72
CA GLU A 53 -4.41 -0.91 -3.71
C GLU A 53 -4.77 -1.59 -2.38
N ASN A 54 -5.96 -1.30 -1.86
CA ASN A 54 -6.44 -1.91 -0.63
C ASN A 54 -6.60 -3.44 -0.76
N ILE A 55 -7.09 -3.92 -1.91
CA ILE A 55 -7.23 -5.36 -2.19
C ILE A 55 -5.85 -6.02 -2.26
N ALA A 56 -4.89 -5.42 -2.96
CA ALA A 56 -3.53 -5.93 -3.08
C ALA A 56 -2.83 -6.03 -1.71
N HIS A 57 -2.97 -5.00 -0.86
CA HIS A 57 -2.42 -5.01 0.49
C HIS A 57 -3.09 -6.06 1.39
N ALA A 58 -4.43 -6.18 1.31
CA ALA A 58 -5.17 -7.19 2.05
C ALA A 58 -4.82 -8.61 1.63
N PHE A 59 -4.69 -8.84 0.32
CA PHE A 59 -4.27 -10.11 -0.25
C PHE A 59 -2.86 -10.50 0.23
N LEU A 60 -1.91 -9.55 0.19
CA LEU A 60 -0.56 -9.76 0.69
C LEU A 60 -0.54 -10.14 2.18
N SER A 61 -1.32 -9.41 2.99
CA SER A 61 -1.45 -9.67 4.43
C SER A 61 -2.05 -11.05 4.72
N LEU A 62 -3.08 -11.45 3.96
CA LEU A 62 -3.70 -12.78 4.05
C LEU A 62 -2.69 -13.89 3.68
N LEU A 63 -1.89 -13.65 2.65
CA LEU A 63 -0.88 -14.60 2.19
C LEU A 63 0.19 -14.85 3.27
N PHE A 64 0.63 -13.80 3.97
CA PHE A 64 1.53 -13.95 5.13
C PHE A 64 0.89 -14.71 6.29
N LEU A 65 -0.40 -14.50 6.55
CA LEU A 65 -1.15 -15.22 7.57
C LEU A 65 -1.22 -16.73 7.26
N LEU A 66 -1.60 -17.09 6.03
CA LEU A 66 -1.70 -18.48 5.57
C LEU A 66 -0.33 -19.20 5.56
N SER A 67 0.74 -18.44 5.34
CA SER A 67 2.10 -18.97 5.28
C SER A 67 2.80 -19.01 6.64
N GLY A 68 2.08 -18.70 7.73
CA GLY A 68 2.59 -18.75 9.10
C GLY A 68 3.65 -17.71 9.43
N GLN A 69 3.77 -16.64 8.63
CA GLN A 69 4.76 -15.59 8.85
C GLN A 69 4.21 -14.51 9.79
N TRP A 70 4.08 -14.86 11.07
CA TRP A 70 3.44 -14.01 12.09
C TRP A 70 4.07 -12.61 12.24
N ILE A 71 5.39 -12.49 12.14
CA ILE A 71 6.09 -11.19 12.25
C ILE A 71 5.73 -10.28 11.07
N ALA A 72 5.74 -10.83 9.85
CA ALA A 72 5.36 -10.09 8.65
C ALA A 72 3.89 -9.67 8.70
N PHE A 73 3.00 -10.56 9.14
CA PHE A 73 1.59 -10.24 9.33
C PHE A 73 1.38 -9.14 10.38
N LEU A 74 2.03 -9.24 11.54
CA LEU A 74 1.87 -8.26 12.62
C LEU A 74 2.35 -6.87 12.20
N LEU A 75 3.40 -6.80 11.36
CA LEU A 75 3.86 -5.55 10.78
C LEU A 75 2.77 -4.92 9.88
N ASN A 76 2.05 -5.70 9.07
CA ASN A 76 0.97 -5.24 8.18
C ASN A 76 -0.40 -5.06 8.86
N ALA A 77 -0.63 -5.72 10.00
CA ALA A 77 -1.88 -5.68 10.75
C ALA A 77 -2.39 -4.27 11.08
N PRO A 78 -1.59 -3.31 11.58
CA PRO A 78 -2.08 -1.97 11.88
C PRO A 78 -2.60 -1.24 10.64
N LEU A 79 -1.88 -1.34 9.51
CA LEU A 79 -2.31 -0.71 8.27
C LEU A 79 -3.54 -1.41 7.68
N LEU A 80 -3.58 -2.73 7.75
CA LEU A 80 -4.73 -3.52 7.31
C LEU A 80 -6.00 -3.16 8.10
N ALA A 81 -5.91 -3.09 9.44
CA ALA A 81 -7.02 -2.71 10.30
C ALA A 81 -7.51 -1.28 10.00
N PHE A 82 -6.59 -0.36 9.74
CA PHE A 82 -6.92 1.00 9.33
C PHE A 82 -7.69 1.02 8.00
N ASN A 83 -7.19 0.31 6.98
CA ASN A 83 -7.84 0.23 5.67
C ASN A 83 -9.23 -0.45 5.76
N ILE A 84 -9.38 -1.51 6.56
CA ILE A 84 -10.67 -2.18 6.79
C ILE A 84 -11.68 -1.23 7.44
N ASN A 85 -11.28 -0.51 8.50
CA ASN A 85 -12.15 0.45 9.16
C ASN A 85 -12.60 1.56 8.19
N LYS A 86 -11.69 2.01 7.31
CA LYS A 86 -11.99 3.02 6.29
C LYS A 86 -13.01 2.53 5.25
N ILE A 87 -12.87 1.28 4.80
CA ILE A 87 -13.83 0.66 3.87
C ILE A 87 -15.20 0.48 4.54
N ARG A 88 -15.22 -0.01 5.79
CA ARG A 88 -16.47 -0.20 6.55
C ARG A 88 -17.19 1.12 6.83
N GLY A 89 -16.45 2.22 6.97
CA GLY A 89 -16.98 3.57 7.14
C GLY A 89 -17.49 4.22 5.86
N GLY A 90 -17.42 3.57 4.69
CA GLY A 90 -17.88 4.13 3.41
C GLY A 90 -17.00 5.25 2.83
N ASN A 91 -15.99 5.72 3.56
CA ASN A 91 -15.10 6.81 3.16
C ASN A 91 -13.93 6.35 2.29
N HIS A 92 -14.17 5.39 1.39
CA HIS A 92 -13.15 4.89 0.47
C HIS A 92 -13.10 5.68 -0.85
N MET A 93 -14.15 6.44 -1.19
CA MET A 93 -14.18 7.28 -2.40
C MET A 93 -13.80 8.71 -2.06
N TYR A 94 -13.01 9.31 -2.93
CA TYR A 94 -12.77 10.75 -2.90
C TYR A 94 -13.94 11.49 -3.53
N ASP A 95 -14.40 12.54 -2.85
CA ASP A 95 -15.44 13.44 -3.32
C ASP A 95 -14.82 14.77 -3.80
N ALA A 96 -15.10 15.14 -5.04
CA ALA A 96 -14.57 16.33 -5.68
C ALA A 96 -15.01 17.63 -5.00
N THR A 97 -16.14 17.65 -4.28
CA THR A 97 -16.61 18.87 -3.60
C THR A 97 -15.87 19.14 -2.30
N GLU A 98 -15.35 18.10 -1.63
CA GLU A 98 -14.64 18.23 -0.36
C GLU A 98 -13.13 18.03 -0.49
N ILE A 99 -12.63 17.60 -1.65
CA ILE A 99 -11.23 17.17 -1.83
C ILE A 99 -10.22 18.24 -1.42
N PHE A 100 -10.46 19.53 -1.69
CA PHE A 100 -9.56 20.61 -1.28
C PHE A 100 -9.50 20.80 0.24
N ARG A 101 -10.61 20.56 0.94
CA ARG A 101 -10.69 20.68 2.41
C ARG A 101 -9.97 19.52 3.10
N THR A 102 -10.07 18.32 2.53
CA THR A 102 -9.49 17.09 3.10
C THR A 102 -8.10 16.73 2.52
N LEU A 103 -7.64 17.47 1.51
CA LEU A 103 -6.35 17.31 0.83
C LEU A 103 -5.15 17.14 1.77
N PRO A 104 -4.91 18.03 2.75
CA PRO A 104 -3.75 17.88 3.65
C PRO A 104 -3.82 16.59 4.48
N SER A 105 -5.03 16.14 4.85
CA SER A 105 -5.21 14.88 5.57
C SER A 105 -4.94 13.66 4.68
N HIS A 106 -5.46 13.64 3.45
CA HIS A 106 -5.24 12.53 2.50
C HIS A 106 -3.79 12.44 2.00
N LYS A 107 -3.14 13.59 1.79
CA LYS A 107 -1.72 13.65 1.46
C LYS A 107 -0.88 13.10 2.61
N LYS A 108 -1.14 13.52 3.85
CA LYS A 108 -0.45 13.00 5.04
C LYS A 108 -0.65 11.48 5.21
N GLU A 109 -1.88 10.99 5.00
CA GLU A 109 -2.16 9.55 5.02
C GLU A 109 -1.32 8.80 3.96
N SER A 110 -1.27 9.33 2.74
CA SER A 110 -0.49 8.73 1.64
C SER A 110 1.01 8.73 1.92
N PHE A 111 1.55 9.77 2.56
CA PHE A 111 2.95 9.81 3.02
C PHE A 111 3.23 8.78 4.12
N ILE A 112 2.32 8.60 5.08
CA ILE A 112 2.45 7.58 6.12
C ILE A 112 2.44 6.18 5.50
N LYS A 113 1.51 5.92 4.57
CA LYS A 113 1.45 4.67 3.81
C LYS A 113 2.71 4.41 2.99
N LEU A 114 3.24 5.44 2.33
CA LEU A 114 4.51 5.35 1.59
C LEU A 114 5.66 4.92 2.51
N GLY A 115 5.82 5.60 3.66
CA GLY A 115 6.86 5.25 4.63
C GLY A 115 6.70 3.82 5.16
N PHE A 116 5.47 3.40 5.42
CA PHE A 116 5.16 2.05 5.85
C PHE A 116 5.52 0.99 4.78
N TYR A 117 5.13 1.20 3.52
CA TYR A 117 5.46 0.30 2.42
C TYR A 117 6.96 0.27 2.14
N LEU A 118 7.67 1.38 2.35
CA LEU A 118 9.12 1.43 2.18
C LEU A 118 9.84 0.58 3.22
N LEU A 119 9.45 0.70 4.50
CA LEU A 119 10.00 -0.14 5.57
C LEU A 119 9.66 -1.62 5.35
N SER A 120 8.42 -1.91 4.94
CA SER A 120 7.98 -3.27 4.61
C SER A 120 8.76 -3.87 3.45
N PHE A 121 9.07 -3.06 2.42
CA PHE A 121 9.86 -3.48 1.26
C PHE A 121 11.25 -3.96 1.67
N PHE A 122 11.99 -3.18 2.46
CA PHE A 122 13.30 -3.59 2.96
C PHE A 122 13.22 -4.84 3.84
N TYR A 123 12.17 -4.96 4.66
CA TYR A 123 11.95 -6.15 5.47
C TYR A 123 11.71 -7.41 4.61
N TYR A 124 10.86 -7.33 3.57
CA TYR A 124 10.62 -8.46 2.66
C TYR A 124 11.88 -8.85 1.88
N LEU A 125 12.67 -7.86 1.45
CA LEU A 125 13.93 -8.09 0.77
C LEU A 125 14.92 -8.81 1.69
N TYR A 126 15.06 -8.39 2.95
CA TYR A 126 15.89 -9.06 3.95
C TYR A 126 15.45 -10.52 4.16
N ARG A 127 14.13 -10.76 4.34
CA ARG A 127 13.58 -12.11 4.53
C ARG A 127 13.78 -13.00 3.29
N MET A 128 13.69 -12.43 2.09
CA MET A 128 13.96 -13.14 0.84
C MET A 128 15.43 -13.60 0.78
N ILE A 129 16.39 -12.72 1.10
CA ILE A 129 17.81 -13.06 1.10
C ILE A 129 18.11 -14.16 2.13
N LEU A 130 17.56 -14.05 3.34
CA LEU A 130 17.73 -15.10 4.36
C LEU A 130 17.18 -16.45 3.90
N ALA A 131 16.00 -16.48 3.28
CA ALA A 131 15.41 -17.70 2.76
C ALA A 131 16.25 -18.33 1.63
N LEU A 132 16.91 -17.50 0.81
CA LEU A 132 17.84 -17.97 -0.22
C LEU A 132 19.14 -18.53 0.36
N ILE A 133 19.70 -17.89 1.39
CA ILE A 133 20.92 -18.36 2.06
C ILE A 133 20.68 -19.71 2.72
N GLN A 134 19.55 -19.85 3.44
CA GLN A 134 19.17 -21.10 4.10
C GLN A 134 18.91 -22.27 3.14
N GLU A 135 18.67 -21.98 1.86
CA GLU A 135 18.51 -23.02 0.83
C GLU A 135 19.85 -23.38 0.16
N SER A 136 20.85 -22.51 0.27
CA SER A 136 22.20 -22.76 -0.24
C SER A 136 23.09 -23.52 0.75
N GLU A 137 22.72 -23.53 2.04
CA GLU A 137 23.31 -24.40 3.08
C GLU A 137 22.61 -25.76 3.14
#